data_AF-A0A0D2T478-F1
#
_entry.id   AF-A0A0D2T478-F1
#
_cell.length_a   1.000
_cell.length_b   1.000
_cell.length_c   1.000
_cell.angle_alpha   90.00
_cell.angle_beta   90.00
_cell.angle_gamma   90.00
#
_symmetry.space_group_name_H-M   'P 1'
#
loop_
_entity.id
_entity.type
_entity.pdbx_description
1 polymer ?
#
loop_
_entity_poly.entity_id
_entity_poly.type
_entity_poly.pdbx_seq_one_letter_code
_entity_poly.pdbx_strand_id
1 'polypeptide(L)'
;MEFVEHNLCDYSRSRLKVGGNSTSLLSPYLHFGELSVRKVFQSARMKQILWRREQNSQGEESVTLFLKAVGLREYSRYLTFNFPFTHERPLLSNLKYFPWNADVNRFKAWRQGRTGYPLVDAGMRELWATGWIHNRIRVIVSSFAVKFLLLPWRWGMKYFWHTLLDADLECDILGWQYISGSLPDGHELERLDSPQIQGSKFDPEGEYVRQWLPELARMPTEWIHHPWDAPHTVLKAAGVELGLNYPKPIIDIDIAREHLREAIFKMWEMEAAAKAATSDGMNEEVFDNSIGIETSTIPKVILKENSSCPTYSSNDQRVPSFQNGNNGSLHRKRAKCVEEERLPADKPNNHNKQAGTSRGEEDLCSTAESSASKRQSISRMSFSVPRSCSLSDGRPMQECELSDMKQSWQEKIDLEQTSSKNGN
;
A
#
# COMPACT_ATOMS: atom_id res chain seq x y z
N MET A 1 -20.80 -4.16 -3.13
CA MET A 1 -21.42 -4.33 -4.46
C MET A 1 -21.16 -3.11 -5.33
N GLU A 2 -21.37 -1.89 -4.83
CA GLU A 2 -21.14 -0.64 -5.57
C GLU A 2 -19.77 -0.56 -6.28
N PHE A 3 -18.67 -0.82 -5.58
CA PHE A 3 -17.32 -0.79 -6.17
C PHE A 3 -17.17 -1.75 -7.36
N VAL A 4 -17.68 -2.97 -7.26
CA VAL A 4 -17.56 -4.02 -8.29
C VAL A 4 -18.34 -3.65 -9.55
N GLU A 5 -19.47 -2.96 -9.40
CA GLU A 5 -20.33 -2.57 -10.52
C GLU A 5 -19.88 -1.28 -11.21
N HIS A 6 -19.42 -0.28 -10.45
CA HIS A 6 -19.19 1.07 -11.00
C HIS A 6 -17.70 1.44 -11.11
N ASN A 7 -16.87 1.04 -10.15
CA ASN A 7 -15.51 1.60 -10.01
C ASN A 7 -14.42 0.58 -10.42
N LEU A 8 -14.71 -0.72 -10.36
CA LEU A 8 -13.73 -1.77 -10.64
C LEU A 8 -13.24 -1.75 -12.09
N CYS A 9 -14.05 -1.33 -13.06
CA CYS A 9 -13.62 -1.29 -14.47
C CYS A 9 -12.49 -0.26 -14.69
N ASP A 10 -12.51 0.85 -13.97
CA ASP A 10 -11.55 1.95 -14.08
C ASP A 10 -10.42 1.88 -13.04
N TYR A 11 -10.35 0.79 -12.25
CA TYR A 11 -9.37 0.64 -11.17
C TYR A 11 -7.91 0.77 -11.64
N SER A 12 -7.56 0.31 -12.84
CA SER A 12 -6.20 0.40 -13.39
C SER A 12 -5.71 1.85 -13.53
N ARG A 13 -6.61 2.78 -13.87
CA ARG A 13 -6.32 4.22 -14.02
C ARG A 13 -6.49 4.97 -12.71
N SER A 14 -7.61 4.75 -12.01
CA SER A 14 -7.97 5.48 -10.79
C SER A 14 -7.01 5.24 -9.63
N ARG A 15 -6.43 4.03 -9.51
CA ARG A 15 -5.43 3.69 -8.47
C ARG A 15 -4.15 4.54 -8.49
N LEU A 16 -3.89 5.28 -9.58
CA LEU A 16 -2.73 6.15 -9.69
C LEU A 16 -3.02 7.54 -9.13
N LYS A 17 -4.28 7.97 -9.07
CA LYS A 17 -4.66 9.28 -8.54
C LYS A 17 -4.84 9.19 -7.03
N VAL A 18 -4.27 10.15 -6.29
CA VAL A 18 -4.38 10.16 -4.83
C VAL A 18 -5.64 10.88 -4.32
N GLY A 19 -6.19 11.80 -5.11
CA GLY A 19 -7.43 12.50 -4.79
C GLY A 19 -8.69 11.78 -5.30
N GLY A 20 -9.82 12.06 -4.65
CA GLY A 20 -11.15 11.60 -5.08
C GLY A 20 -11.40 10.10 -4.93
N ASN A 21 -12.37 9.59 -5.69
CA ASN A 21 -12.78 8.18 -5.65
C ASN A 21 -11.79 7.28 -6.42
N SER A 22 -10.62 7.07 -5.81
CA SER A 22 -9.46 6.42 -6.42
C SER A 22 -9.47 4.89 -6.28
N THR A 23 -9.98 4.37 -5.15
CA THR A 23 -9.88 2.95 -4.78
C THR A 23 -11.14 2.45 -4.08
N SER A 24 -11.15 1.19 -3.65
CA SER A 24 -12.35 0.53 -3.12
C SER A 24 -12.77 0.94 -1.72
N LEU A 25 -11.87 1.57 -0.94
CA LEU A 25 -12.09 1.92 0.48
C LEU A 25 -12.46 0.72 1.38
N LEU A 26 -12.17 -0.51 0.95
CA LEU A 26 -12.58 -1.73 1.66
C LEU A 26 -11.67 -2.10 2.84
N SER A 27 -10.54 -1.44 3.03
CA SER A 27 -9.51 -1.89 3.97
C SER A 27 -9.97 -1.95 5.43
N PRO A 28 -10.74 -0.99 6.00
CA PRO A 28 -11.23 -1.12 7.38
C PRO A 28 -12.20 -2.32 7.53
N TYR A 29 -13.12 -2.49 6.58
CA TYR A 29 -14.07 -3.61 6.57
C TYR A 29 -13.40 -4.98 6.47
N LEU A 30 -12.30 -5.06 5.71
CA LEU A 30 -11.50 -6.29 5.56
C LEU A 30 -10.62 -6.57 6.78
N HIS A 31 -10.19 -5.54 7.50
CA HIS A 31 -9.42 -5.66 8.73
C HIS A 31 -10.28 -6.25 9.86
N PHE A 32 -11.46 -5.67 10.10
CA PHE A 32 -12.40 -6.13 11.13
C PHE A 32 -13.20 -7.40 10.74
N GLY A 33 -13.02 -7.92 9.53
CA GLY A 33 -13.71 -9.12 9.06
C GLY A 33 -15.19 -8.93 8.78
N GLU A 34 -15.68 -7.68 8.71
CA GLU A 34 -17.06 -7.34 8.34
C GLU A 34 -17.39 -7.77 6.91
N LEU A 35 -16.36 -7.86 6.06
CA LEU A 35 -16.47 -8.34 4.69
C LEU A 35 -15.57 -9.56 4.45
N SER A 36 -16.18 -10.65 3.97
CA SER A 36 -15.43 -11.86 3.59
C SER A 36 -14.54 -11.63 2.37
N VAL A 37 -13.23 -11.83 2.53
CA VAL A 37 -12.25 -11.75 1.43
C VAL A 37 -12.56 -12.74 0.31
N ARG A 38 -13.11 -13.92 0.63
CA ARG A 38 -13.53 -14.92 -0.38
C ARG A 38 -14.64 -14.37 -1.27
N LYS A 39 -15.58 -13.62 -0.70
CA LYS A 39 -16.66 -12.96 -1.46
C LYS A 39 -16.10 -11.87 -2.36
N VAL A 40 -15.16 -11.05 -1.85
CA VAL A 40 -14.48 -10.02 -2.66
C VAL A 40 -13.75 -10.65 -3.85
N PHE A 41 -12.97 -11.70 -3.60
CA PHE A 41 -12.24 -12.43 -4.63
C PHE A 41 -13.20 -13.03 -5.67
N GLN A 42 -14.24 -13.73 -5.24
CA GLN A 42 -15.22 -14.35 -6.14
C GLN A 42 -15.92 -13.30 -7.02
N SER A 43 -16.39 -12.19 -6.44
CA SER A 43 -17.06 -11.13 -7.19
C SER A 43 -16.14 -10.49 -8.24
N ALA A 44 -14.89 -10.18 -7.87
CA ALA A 44 -13.92 -9.64 -8.81
C ALA A 44 -13.58 -10.66 -9.91
N ARG A 45 -13.34 -11.93 -9.55
CA ARG A 45 -13.01 -13.00 -10.50
C ARG A 45 -14.15 -13.28 -11.49
N MET A 46 -15.41 -13.22 -11.05
CA MET A 46 -16.57 -13.34 -11.93
C MET A 46 -16.61 -12.20 -12.96
N LYS A 47 -16.38 -10.95 -12.54
CA LYS A 47 -16.26 -9.82 -13.47
C LYS A 47 -15.11 -10.00 -14.46
N GLN A 48 -13.96 -10.53 -14.02
CA GLN A 48 -12.84 -10.81 -14.91
C GLN A 48 -13.20 -11.79 -16.04
N ILE A 49 -13.92 -12.86 -15.71
CA ILE A 49 -14.36 -13.87 -16.69
C ILE A 49 -15.36 -13.26 -17.68
N LEU A 50 -16.28 -12.44 -17.18
CA LEU A 50 -17.27 -11.74 -18.00
C LEU A 50 -16.60 -10.74 -18.96
N TRP A 51 -15.75 -9.85 -18.45
CA TRP A 51 -15.03 -8.86 -19.26
C TRP A 51 -14.06 -9.48 -20.26
N ARG A 52 -13.47 -10.65 -19.95
CA ARG A 52 -12.69 -11.41 -20.93
C ARG A 52 -13.55 -11.89 -22.11
N ARG A 53 -14.77 -12.37 -21.86
CA ARG A 53 -15.71 -12.79 -22.92
C ARG A 53 -16.17 -11.61 -23.76
N GLU A 54 -16.33 -10.45 -23.15
CA GLU A 54 -16.68 -9.19 -23.79
C GLU A 54 -15.49 -8.49 -24.48
N GLN A 55 -14.28 -9.07 -24.41
CA GLN A 55 -13.04 -8.47 -24.94
C GLN A 55 -12.72 -7.08 -24.34
N ASN A 56 -13.18 -6.82 -23.12
CA ASN A 56 -12.85 -5.61 -22.37
C ASN A 56 -11.50 -5.77 -21.65
N SER A 57 -10.42 -5.47 -22.38
CA SER A 57 -9.04 -5.56 -21.89
C SER A 57 -8.75 -4.63 -20.70
N GLN A 58 -9.34 -3.43 -20.69
CA GLN A 58 -9.19 -2.47 -19.59
C GLN A 58 -9.77 -3.03 -18.29
N GLY A 59 -11.00 -3.58 -18.35
CA GLY A 59 -11.65 -4.20 -17.21
C GLY A 59 -10.84 -5.40 -16.69
N GLU A 60 -10.33 -6.25 -17.58
CA GLU A 60 -9.49 -7.39 -17.19
C GLU A 60 -8.19 -6.97 -16.48
N GLU A 61 -7.50 -5.94 -16.98
CA GLU A 61 -6.32 -5.37 -16.33
C GLU A 61 -6.66 -4.83 -14.94
N SER A 62 -7.75 -4.04 -14.85
CA SER A 62 -8.23 -3.48 -13.59
C SER A 62 -8.51 -4.56 -12.54
N VAL A 63 -9.19 -5.65 -12.91
CA VAL A 63 -9.41 -6.77 -11.99
C VAL A 63 -8.10 -7.43 -11.58
N THR A 64 -7.17 -7.62 -12.51
CA THR A 64 -5.86 -8.24 -12.22
C THR A 64 -5.10 -7.42 -11.19
N LEU A 65 -5.07 -6.09 -11.34
CA LEU A 65 -4.43 -5.19 -10.38
C LEU A 65 -5.15 -5.15 -9.03
N PHE A 66 -6.49 -5.21 -9.03
CA PHE A 66 -7.28 -5.26 -7.80
C PHE A 66 -7.05 -6.57 -7.03
N LEU A 67 -7.08 -7.71 -7.73
CA LEU A 67 -6.78 -9.01 -7.15
C LEU A 67 -5.33 -9.12 -6.67
N LYS A 68 -4.38 -8.46 -7.34
CA LYS A 68 -3.00 -8.32 -6.82
C LYS A 68 -2.98 -7.58 -5.48
N ALA A 69 -3.77 -6.51 -5.32
CA ALA A 69 -3.87 -5.81 -4.04
C ALA A 69 -4.49 -6.68 -2.93
N VAL A 70 -5.52 -7.48 -3.26
CA VAL A 70 -6.05 -8.51 -2.34
C VAL A 70 -4.97 -9.56 -2.01
N GLY A 71 -4.19 -9.97 -3.00
CA GLY A 71 -3.07 -10.90 -2.82
C GLY A 71 -2.00 -10.38 -1.87
N LEU A 72 -1.70 -9.08 -1.87
CA LEU A 72 -0.76 -8.48 -0.91
C LEU A 72 -1.24 -8.59 0.55
N ARG A 73 -2.56 -8.50 0.79
CA ARG A 73 -3.16 -8.74 2.12
C ARG A 73 -3.03 -10.20 2.57
N GLU A 74 -3.15 -11.15 1.65
CA GLU A 74 -2.94 -12.57 1.95
C GLU A 74 -1.44 -12.86 2.15
N TYR A 75 -0.58 -12.20 1.37
CA TYR A 75 0.86 -12.34 1.47
C TYR A 75 1.42 -11.78 2.77
N SER A 76 0.88 -10.67 3.30
CA SER A 76 1.29 -10.15 4.61
C SER A 76 1.06 -11.17 5.72
N ARG A 77 -0.10 -11.83 5.73
CA ARG A 77 -0.45 -12.91 6.67
C ARG A 77 0.43 -14.15 6.47
N TYR A 78 0.72 -14.50 5.22
CA TYR A 78 1.62 -15.59 4.90
C TYR A 78 3.04 -15.32 5.44
N LEU A 79 3.56 -14.10 5.26
CA LEU A 79 4.89 -13.74 5.77
C LEU A 79 4.95 -13.77 7.29
N THR A 80 3.98 -13.17 7.98
CA THR A 80 3.99 -13.14 9.45
C THR A 80 3.80 -14.53 10.06
N PHE A 81 3.03 -15.41 9.42
CA PHE A 81 2.90 -16.79 9.87
C PHE A 81 4.20 -17.60 9.71
N ASN A 82 4.85 -17.51 8.55
CA ASN A 82 6.07 -18.27 8.27
C ASN A 82 7.33 -17.68 8.91
N PHE A 83 7.33 -16.37 9.17
CA PHE A 83 8.41 -15.65 9.84
C PHE A 83 7.86 -14.88 11.05
N PRO A 84 7.52 -15.57 12.17
CA PRO A 84 6.84 -14.95 13.30
C PRO A 84 7.55 -13.74 13.87
N PHE A 85 8.89 -13.68 13.84
CA PHE A 85 9.68 -12.57 14.37
C PHE A 85 9.48 -11.22 13.64
N THR A 86 8.77 -11.21 12.51
CA THR A 86 8.58 -10.01 11.66
C THR A 86 7.79 -8.89 12.34
N HIS A 87 7.08 -9.17 13.43
CA HIS A 87 6.41 -8.18 14.28
C HIS A 87 7.38 -7.20 14.96
N GLU A 88 8.57 -7.67 15.33
CA GLU A 88 9.56 -6.86 16.06
C GLU A 88 10.77 -6.54 15.20
N ARG A 89 11.14 -7.44 14.29
CA ARG A 89 12.38 -7.37 13.52
C ARG A 89 12.08 -7.40 12.02
N PRO A 90 12.78 -6.61 11.19
CA PRO A 90 12.61 -6.71 9.74
C PRO A 90 13.01 -8.10 9.24
N LEU A 91 12.39 -8.55 8.15
CA LEU A 91 12.68 -9.86 7.53
C LEU A 91 14.16 -9.95 7.12
N LEU A 92 14.64 -8.92 6.42
CA LEU A 92 16.07 -8.71 6.21
C LEU A 92 16.63 -7.95 7.41
N SER A 93 17.70 -8.47 8.02
CA SER A 93 18.41 -7.82 9.12
C SER A 93 19.22 -6.59 8.70
N ASN A 94 19.02 -6.09 7.47
CA ASN A 94 19.82 -5.04 6.86
C ASN A 94 19.80 -3.73 7.64
N LEU A 95 18.68 -3.39 8.29
CA LEU A 95 18.54 -2.14 9.04
C LEU A 95 19.00 -2.21 10.50
N LYS A 96 19.61 -3.33 10.93
CA LYS A 96 20.01 -3.53 12.34
C LYS A 96 20.97 -2.43 12.83
N TYR A 97 21.92 -2.04 11.99
CA TYR A 97 22.95 -1.04 12.30
C TYR A 97 22.70 0.31 11.61
N PHE A 98 21.49 0.54 11.10
CA PHE A 98 21.21 1.81 10.42
C PHE A 98 21.27 2.98 11.44
N PRO A 99 22.05 4.05 11.17
CA PRO A 99 22.24 5.15 12.11
C PRO A 99 21.05 6.12 12.06
N TRP A 100 19.93 5.71 12.67
CA TRP A 100 18.72 6.53 12.74
C TRP A 100 18.97 7.87 13.45
N ASN A 101 18.40 8.95 12.90
CA ASN A 101 18.35 10.26 13.54
C ASN A 101 17.06 10.36 14.36
N ALA A 102 17.14 10.12 15.67
CA ALA A 102 16.00 10.18 16.60
C ALA A 102 15.62 11.64 16.99
N ASP A 103 15.54 12.54 16.01
CA ASP A 103 15.13 13.94 16.22
C ASP A 103 13.61 14.06 16.38
N VAL A 104 13.17 14.30 17.63
CA VAL A 104 11.76 14.44 18.00
C VAL A 104 11.09 15.63 17.31
N ASN A 105 11.83 16.70 16.98
CA ASN A 105 11.27 17.86 16.29
C ASN A 105 10.96 17.55 14.82
N ARG A 106 11.84 16.80 14.14
CA ARG A 106 11.57 16.28 12.79
C ARG A 106 10.37 15.35 12.79
N PHE A 107 10.26 14.46 13.77
CA PHE A 107 9.10 13.59 13.92
C PHE A 107 7.81 14.39 14.15
N LYS A 108 7.85 15.43 14.98
CA LYS A 108 6.71 16.33 15.21
C LYS A 108 6.29 17.07 13.93
N ALA A 109 7.25 17.62 13.18
CA ALA A 109 6.97 18.30 11.91
C ALA A 109 6.34 17.37 10.88
N TRP A 110 6.84 16.13 10.76
CA TRP A 110 6.26 15.10 9.91
C TRP A 110 4.82 14.76 10.32
N ARG A 111 4.58 14.47 11.60
CA ARG A 111 3.23 14.17 12.13
C ARG A 111 2.20 15.27 11.85
N GLN A 112 2.63 16.54 11.93
CA GLN A 112 1.76 17.69 11.74
C GLN A 112 1.55 18.09 10.26
N GLY A 113 2.25 17.44 9.32
CA GLY A 113 2.25 17.89 7.93
C GLY A 113 2.82 19.31 7.79
N ARG A 114 3.99 19.53 8.39
CA ARG A 114 4.76 20.79 8.35
C ARG A 114 6.19 20.58 7.87
N THR A 115 6.37 19.68 6.91
CA THR A 115 7.67 19.32 6.34
C THR A 115 8.13 20.30 5.25
N GLY A 116 7.20 21.07 4.69
CA GLY A 116 7.45 21.95 3.55
C GLY A 116 7.36 21.23 2.20
N TYR A 117 7.03 19.92 2.20
CA TYR A 117 6.77 19.12 1.01
C TYR A 117 5.25 18.89 0.84
N PRO A 118 4.59 19.55 -0.12
CA PRO A 118 3.12 19.62 -0.19
C PRO A 118 2.42 18.26 -0.22
N LEU A 119 2.92 17.30 -0.99
CA LEU A 119 2.30 15.98 -1.09
C LEU A 119 2.42 15.17 0.20
N VAL A 120 3.53 15.35 0.93
CA VAL A 120 3.73 14.73 2.26
C VAL A 120 2.79 15.39 3.26
N ASP A 121 2.79 16.72 3.29
CA ASP A 121 2.00 17.50 4.25
C ASP A 121 0.48 17.29 4.06
N ALA A 122 0.02 17.25 2.81
CA ALA A 122 -1.36 16.92 2.46
C ALA A 122 -1.74 15.52 2.98
N GLY A 123 -0.88 14.52 2.76
CA GLY A 123 -1.09 13.16 3.24
C GLY A 123 -1.19 13.05 4.76
N MET A 124 -0.32 13.76 5.48
CA MET A 124 -0.34 13.73 6.94
C MET A 124 -1.58 14.44 7.51
N ARG A 125 -2.08 15.48 6.83
CA ARG A 125 -3.34 16.16 7.21
C ARG A 125 -4.57 15.32 6.88
N GLU A 126 -4.61 14.65 5.72
CA GLU A 126 -5.66 13.71 5.36
C GLU A 126 -5.74 12.56 6.39
N LEU A 127 -4.58 11.97 6.74
CA LEU A 127 -4.48 10.90 7.72
C LEU A 127 -5.08 11.32 9.06
N TRP A 128 -4.71 12.50 9.55
CA TRP A 128 -5.22 13.00 10.82
C TRP A 128 -6.73 13.28 10.79
N ALA A 129 -7.22 13.87 9.69
CA ALA A 129 -8.62 14.28 9.60
C ALA A 129 -9.60 13.14 9.33
N THR A 130 -9.16 12.08 8.65
CA THR A 130 -10.05 11.00 8.16
C THR A 130 -9.71 9.62 8.70
N GLY A 131 -8.51 9.43 9.22
CA GLY A 131 -7.98 8.12 9.58
C GLY A 131 -7.71 7.20 8.40
N TRP A 132 -7.65 7.73 7.17
CA TRP A 132 -7.39 6.96 5.96
C TRP A 132 -6.50 7.76 5.01
N ILE A 133 -5.59 7.07 4.31
CA ILE A 133 -4.79 7.66 3.23
C ILE A 133 -4.59 6.65 2.11
N HIS A 134 -4.57 7.15 0.87
CA HIS A 134 -4.34 6.31 -0.30
C HIS A 134 -2.98 5.57 -0.21
N ASN A 135 -2.91 4.32 -0.70
CA ASN A 135 -1.70 3.50 -0.62
C ASN A 135 -0.44 4.21 -1.17
N ARG A 136 -0.59 5.01 -2.24
CA ARG A 136 0.53 5.79 -2.75
C ARG A 136 1.00 6.84 -1.76
N ILE A 137 0.09 7.54 -1.10
CA ILE A 137 0.42 8.53 -0.06
C ILE A 137 1.10 7.84 1.13
N ARG A 138 0.64 6.65 1.56
CA ARG A 138 1.31 5.84 2.59
C ARG A 138 2.78 5.61 2.24
N VAL A 139 3.07 5.18 1.01
CA VAL A 139 4.45 4.98 0.52
C VAL A 139 5.26 6.28 0.56
N ILE A 140 4.68 7.41 0.14
CA ILE A 140 5.37 8.70 0.07
C ILE A 140 5.71 9.21 1.46
N VAL A 141 4.73 9.28 2.38
CA VAL A 141 4.95 9.83 3.72
C VAL A 141 5.86 8.94 4.57
N SER A 142 5.77 7.61 4.42
CA SER A 142 6.66 6.66 5.12
C SER A 142 8.08 6.71 4.56
N SER A 143 8.23 6.71 3.23
CA SER A 143 9.53 6.87 2.58
C SER A 143 10.19 8.19 2.96
N PHE A 144 9.42 9.28 3.08
CA PHE A 144 9.95 10.57 3.53
C PHE A 144 10.49 10.48 4.98
N ALA A 145 9.73 9.88 5.89
CA ALA A 145 10.18 9.70 7.27
C ALA A 145 11.48 8.89 7.37
N VAL A 146 11.58 7.78 6.64
CA VAL A 146 12.72 6.84 6.69
C VAL A 146 13.93 7.37 5.93
N LYS A 147 13.73 7.94 4.74
CA LYS A 147 14.83 8.25 3.80
C LYS A 147 15.24 9.72 3.78
N PHE A 148 14.30 10.65 4.00
CA PHE A 148 14.63 12.08 4.07
C PHE A 148 14.99 12.51 5.49
N LEU A 149 14.17 12.11 6.47
CA LEU A 149 14.36 12.54 7.85
C LEU A 149 15.25 11.60 8.66
N LEU A 150 15.51 10.39 8.13
CA LEU A 150 16.25 9.31 8.79
C LEU A 150 15.66 8.93 10.15
N LEU A 151 14.34 9.07 10.31
CA LEU A 151 13.65 8.75 11.55
C LEU A 151 13.56 7.23 11.75
N PRO A 152 13.59 6.73 12.99
CA PRO A 152 13.35 5.32 13.27
C PRO A 152 11.99 4.88 12.70
N TRP A 153 11.98 3.91 11.79
CA TRP A 153 10.76 3.44 11.12
C TRP A 153 9.65 3.01 12.09
N ARG A 154 10.03 2.47 13.26
CA ARG A 154 9.10 2.10 14.35
C ARG A 154 8.26 3.27 14.85
N TRP A 155 8.80 4.50 14.82
CA TRP A 155 8.04 5.70 15.19
C TRP A 155 6.92 5.98 14.19
N GLY A 156 7.23 5.84 12.89
CA GLY A 156 6.25 5.97 11.83
C GLY A 156 5.18 4.88 11.90
N MET A 157 5.57 3.62 12.10
CA MET A 157 4.65 2.49 12.27
C MET A 157 3.72 2.70 13.46
N LYS A 158 4.25 3.12 14.62
CA LYS A 158 3.43 3.40 15.80
C LYS A 158 2.48 4.57 15.57
N TYR A 159 2.89 5.61 14.84
CA TYR A 159 2.00 6.70 14.50
C TYR A 159 0.84 6.23 13.61
N PHE A 160 1.16 5.47 12.56
CA PHE A 160 0.17 4.85 11.67
C PHE A 160 -0.84 3.98 12.44
N TRP A 161 -0.34 3.14 13.34
CA TRP A 161 -1.16 2.31 14.22
C TRP A 161 -2.19 3.10 15.03
N HIS A 162 -1.85 4.32 15.48
CA HIS A 162 -2.74 5.16 16.26
C HIS A 162 -3.73 5.98 15.43
N THR A 163 -3.49 6.16 14.13
CA THR A 163 -4.27 7.07 13.28
C THR A 163 -5.07 6.38 12.19
N LEU A 164 -4.64 5.21 11.72
CA LEU A 164 -5.29 4.52 10.61
C LEU A 164 -6.50 3.71 11.10
N LEU A 165 -7.63 3.85 10.41
CA LEU A 165 -8.82 3.01 10.61
C LEU A 165 -8.60 1.56 10.20
N ASP A 166 -7.65 1.32 9.30
CA ASP A 166 -7.27 0.01 8.80
C ASP A 166 -5.87 -0.42 9.28
N ALA A 167 -5.49 0.00 10.49
CA ALA A 167 -4.26 -0.42 11.15
C ALA A 167 -4.24 -1.95 11.34
N ASP A 168 -3.58 -2.65 10.42
CA ASP A 168 -3.45 -4.10 10.38
C ASP A 168 -1.97 -4.45 10.53
N LEU A 169 -1.63 -5.19 11.58
CA LEU A 169 -0.25 -5.44 11.98
C LEU A 169 0.56 -6.02 10.81
N GLU A 170 0.01 -7.05 10.16
CA GLU A 170 0.67 -7.75 9.07
C GLU A 170 0.84 -6.84 7.84
N CYS A 171 -0.21 -6.11 7.45
CA CYS A 171 -0.14 -5.21 6.31
C CYS A 171 0.80 -4.02 6.55
N ASP A 172 0.82 -3.47 7.77
CA ASP A 172 1.73 -2.38 8.13
C ASP A 172 3.18 -2.87 8.10
N ILE A 173 3.49 -4.02 8.70
CA ILE A 173 4.84 -4.61 8.64
C ILE A 173 5.29 -4.79 7.19
N LEU A 174 4.45 -5.39 6.34
CA LEU A 174 4.74 -5.57 4.93
C LEU A 174 5.02 -4.22 4.25
N GLY A 175 4.21 -3.20 4.52
CA GLY A 175 4.37 -1.85 3.97
C GLY A 175 5.67 -1.18 4.39
N TRP A 176 6.01 -1.21 5.69
CA TRP A 176 7.24 -0.63 6.21
C TRP A 176 8.49 -1.36 5.71
N GLN A 177 8.45 -2.70 5.64
CA GLN A 177 9.56 -3.47 5.06
C GLN A 177 9.72 -3.24 3.55
N TYR A 178 8.61 -3.04 2.83
CA TYR A 178 8.63 -2.71 1.40
C TYR A 178 9.33 -1.38 1.12
N ILE A 179 9.06 -0.34 1.93
CA ILE A 179 9.67 0.99 1.70
C ILE A 179 11.11 1.10 2.22
N SER A 180 11.50 0.24 3.16
CA SER A 180 12.80 0.30 3.84
C SER A 180 13.86 -0.59 3.21
N GLY A 181 13.56 -1.26 2.10
CA GLY A 181 14.47 -2.21 1.45
C GLY A 181 14.68 -3.49 2.25
N SER A 182 13.75 -3.83 3.15
CA SER A 182 13.83 -5.04 3.97
C SER A 182 13.05 -6.22 3.38
N LEU A 183 12.53 -6.07 2.16
CA LEU A 183 11.98 -7.15 1.32
C LEU A 183 12.80 -7.27 0.03
N PRO A 184 13.05 -8.50 -0.47
CA PRO A 184 13.80 -8.71 -1.72
C PRO A 184 13.20 -8.03 -2.96
N ASP A 185 11.87 -7.91 -3.02
CA ASP A 185 11.10 -7.25 -4.08
C ASP A 185 10.62 -5.84 -3.69
N GLY A 186 11.16 -5.30 -2.59
CA GLY A 186 10.85 -3.98 -2.06
C GLY A 186 11.51 -2.83 -2.82
N HIS A 187 11.24 -1.61 -2.38
CA HIS A 187 12.03 -0.45 -2.79
C HIS A 187 13.42 -0.53 -2.18
N GLU A 188 14.46 -0.40 -3.01
CA GLU A 188 15.84 -0.24 -2.53
C GLU A 188 15.95 0.88 -1.51
N LEU A 189 16.79 0.69 -0.49
CA LEU A 189 16.97 1.68 0.58
C LEU A 189 17.51 3.01 0.04
N GLU A 190 18.44 2.95 -0.93
CA GLU A 190 19.08 4.13 -1.53
C GLU A 190 18.14 4.91 -2.45
N ARG A 191 17.04 4.29 -2.89
CA ARG A 191 16.07 4.93 -3.78
C ARG A 191 15.33 6.05 -3.06
N LEU A 192 15.71 7.29 -3.34
CA LEU A 192 15.09 8.51 -2.84
C LEU A 192 14.30 9.18 -3.98
N ASP A 193 13.00 8.87 -4.05
CA ASP A 193 12.09 9.48 -5.01
C ASP A 193 11.80 10.95 -4.62
N SER A 194 11.84 11.88 -5.57
CA SER A 194 11.48 13.28 -5.33
C SER A 194 9.97 13.44 -5.12
N PRO A 195 9.51 14.00 -3.97
CA PRO A 195 8.08 14.26 -3.74
C PRO A 195 7.45 15.17 -4.79
N GLN A 196 8.24 16.08 -5.39
CA GLN A 196 7.79 16.94 -6.49
C GLN A 196 7.39 16.12 -7.72
N ILE A 197 8.27 15.22 -8.19
CA ILE A 197 8.03 14.37 -9.36
C ILE A 197 6.85 13.42 -9.09
N GLN A 198 6.74 12.91 -7.87
CA GLN A 198 5.61 12.11 -7.45
C GLN A 198 4.30 12.91 -7.45
N GLY A 199 4.34 14.18 -7.06
CA GLY A 199 3.22 15.12 -7.15
C GLY A 199 2.70 15.23 -8.57
N SER A 200 3.57 15.55 -9.54
CA SER A 200 3.19 15.63 -10.95
C SER A 200 2.61 14.32 -11.51
N LYS A 201 3.02 13.17 -10.98
CA LYS A 201 2.54 11.85 -11.42
C LYS A 201 1.20 11.44 -10.82
N PHE A 202 1.00 11.69 -9.53
CA PHE A 202 -0.12 11.14 -8.77
C PHE A 202 -1.20 12.19 -8.43
N ASP A 203 -0.84 13.46 -8.50
CA ASP A 203 -1.72 14.63 -8.36
C ASP A 203 -1.40 15.67 -9.45
N PRO A 204 -1.59 15.33 -10.75
CA PRO A 204 -1.13 16.15 -11.87
C PRO A 204 -1.71 17.57 -11.89
N GLU A 205 -2.96 17.73 -11.44
CA GLU A 205 -3.66 19.02 -11.39
C GLU A 205 -3.49 19.76 -10.05
N GLY A 206 -2.83 19.12 -9.08
CA GLY A 206 -2.66 19.67 -7.73
C GLY A 206 -3.92 19.64 -6.87
N GLU A 207 -5.01 19.00 -7.32
CA GLU A 207 -6.30 19.01 -6.63
C GLU A 207 -6.20 18.45 -5.21
N TYR A 208 -5.43 17.37 -5.03
CA TYR A 208 -5.23 16.75 -3.72
C TYR A 208 -4.51 17.70 -2.76
N VAL A 209 -3.45 18.37 -3.24
CA VAL A 209 -2.75 19.39 -2.46
C VAL A 209 -3.67 20.57 -2.13
N ARG A 210 -4.43 21.10 -3.10
CA ARG A 210 -5.35 22.23 -2.86
C ARG A 210 -6.44 21.90 -1.83
N GLN A 211 -6.91 20.65 -1.82
CA GLN A 211 -7.92 20.18 -0.88
C GLN A 211 -7.40 20.16 0.56
N TRP A 212 -6.20 19.63 0.78
CA TRP A 212 -5.65 19.42 2.13
C TRP A 212 -4.76 20.55 2.63
N LEU A 213 -4.23 21.37 1.73
CA LEU A 213 -3.40 22.55 2.00
C LEU A 213 -4.06 23.79 1.37
N PRO A 214 -5.15 24.31 1.98
CA PRO A 214 -5.86 25.47 1.45
C PRO A 214 -4.98 26.73 1.36
N GLU A 215 -3.91 26.82 2.16
CA GLU A 215 -2.91 27.88 2.05
C GLU A 215 -2.16 27.87 0.71
N LEU A 216 -2.07 26.73 0.02
CA LEU A 216 -1.48 26.60 -1.31
C LEU A 216 -2.53 26.59 -2.43
N ALA A 217 -3.81 26.74 -2.11
CA ALA A 217 -4.91 26.55 -3.06
C ALA A 217 -4.90 27.52 -4.26
N ARG A 218 -4.15 28.63 -4.19
CA ARG A 218 -4.00 29.62 -5.27
C ARG A 218 -2.70 29.48 -6.06
N MET A 219 -1.79 28.59 -5.65
CA MET A 219 -0.53 28.36 -6.37
C MET A 219 -0.82 27.81 -7.76
N PRO A 220 -0.13 28.24 -8.84
CA PRO A 220 -0.25 27.58 -10.14
C PRO A 220 0.17 26.10 -10.05
N THR A 221 -0.47 25.24 -10.84
CA THR A 221 -0.23 23.78 -10.81
C THR A 221 1.23 23.41 -11.07
N GLU A 222 1.92 24.20 -11.90
CA GLU A 222 3.36 24.04 -12.14
C GLU A 222 4.16 24.03 -10.83
N TRP A 223 3.85 24.92 -9.88
CA TRP A 223 4.63 25.15 -8.67
C TRP A 223 4.04 24.51 -7.41
N ILE A 224 2.83 23.93 -7.49
CA ILE A 224 2.08 23.50 -6.31
C ILE A 224 2.78 22.38 -5.52
N HIS A 225 3.58 21.56 -6.21
CA HIS A 225 4.33 20.44 -5.61
C HIS A 225 5.75 20.80 -5.17
N HIS A 226 6.19 22.02 -5.48
CA HIS A 226 7.52 22.53 -5.14
C HIS A 226 7.51 24.07 -4.97
N PRO A 227 6.74 24.60 -4.01
CA PRO A 227 6.56 26.04 -3.84
C PRO A 227 7.87 26.78 -3.52
N TRP A 228 8.91 26.08 -3.04
CA TRP A 228 10.23 26.66 -2.77
C TRP A 228 11.01 27.07 -4.03
N ASP A 229 10.72 26.47 -5.19
CA ASP A 229 11.35 26.85 -6.46
C ASP A 229 10.60 27.99 -7.17
N ALA A 230 9.41 28.35 -6.68
CA ALA A 230 8.55 29.32 -7.34
C ALA A 230 9.15 30.74 -7.25
N PRO A 231 9.09 31.53 -8.35
CA PRO A 231 9.49 32.93 -8.31
C PRO A 231 8.71 33.71 -7.24
N HIS A 232 9.37 34.67 -6.58
CA HIS A 232 8.74 35.48 -5.52
C HIS A 232 7.47 36.20 -5.99
N THR A 233 7.39 36.58 -7.27
CA THR A 233 6.19 37.18 -7.87
C THR A 233 4.99 36.23 -7.87
N VAL A 234 5.22 34.94 -8.16
CA VAL A 234 4.19 33.89 -8.15
C VAL A 234 3.72 33.61 -6.72
N LEU A 235 4.66 33.48 -5.78
CA LEU A 235 4.36 33.28 -4.36
C LEU A 235 3.49 34.42 -3.80
N LYS A 236 3.89 35.66 -4.06
CA LYS A 236 3.13 36.85 -3.63
C LYS A 236 1.73 36.91 -4.27
N ALA A 237 1.60 36.58 -5.55
CA ALA A 237 0.30 36.56 -6.24
C ALA A 237 -0.64 35.46 -5.70
N ALA A 238 -0.09 34.31 -5.33
CA ALA A 238 -0.84 33.23 -4.67
C ALA A 238 -1.13 33.52 -3.19
N GLY A 239 -0.45 34.51 -2.59
CA GLY A 239 -0.55 34.83 -1.17
C GLY A 239 0.21 33.84 -0.28
N VAL A 240 1.28 33.22 -0.80
CA VAL A 240 2.12 32.26 -0.07
C VAL A 240 3.41 32.93 0.38
N GLU A 241 3.74 32.80 1.66
CA GLU A 241 4.95 33.29 2.32
C GLU A 241 5.65 32.13 3.04
N LEU A 242 6.74 31.64 2.44
CA LEU A 242 7.47 30.48 2.94
C LEU A 242 8.15 30.76 4.29
N GLY A 243 7.82 29.95 5.29
CA GLY A 243 8.24 30.08 6.68
C GLY A 243 7.19 30.73 7.59
N LEU A 244 6.14 31.33 7.01
CA LEU A 244 5.03 31.92 7.76
C LEU A 244 3.75 31.11 7.58
N ASN A 245 3.14 31.18 6.38
CA ASN A 245 1.86 30.49 6.14
C ASN A 245 2.03 29.05 5.64
N TYR A 246 3.14 28.75 4.96
CA TYR A 246 3.55 27.41 4.61
C TYR A 246 5.04 27.24 4.93
N PRO A 247 5.48 26.15 5.60
CA PRO A 247 6.87 26.00 6.00
C PRO A 247 7.82 25.88 4.80
N LYS A 248 9.06 26.31 4.98
CA LYS A 248 10.16 25.96 4.08
C LYS A 248 10.47 24.46 4.17
N PRO A 249 11.04 23.84 3.13
CA PRO A 249 11.53 22.46 3.21
C PRO A 249 12.39 22.26 4.46
N ILE A 250 12.00 21.29 5.30
CA ILE A 250 12.72 20.97 6.55
C ILE A 250 14.13 20.42 6.29
N ILE A 251 14.33 19.82 5.12
CA ILE A 251 15.60 19.35 4.61
C ILE A 251 15.57 19.54 3.09
N ASP A 252 16.69 19.92 2.50
CA ASP A 252 16.85 19.95 1.04
C ASP A 252 16.99 18.53 0.47
N ILE A 253 16.54 18.30 -0.77
CA ILE A 253 16.57 16.97 -1.38
C ILE A 253 17.98 16.43 -1.61
N ASP A 254 18.93 17.28 -1.99
CA ASP A 254 20.30 16.87 -2.26
C ASP A 254 21.04 16.59 -0.96
N ILE A 255 20.78 17.40 0.07
CA ILE A 255 21.28 17.15 1.44
C ILE A 255 20.70 15.85 2.00
N ALA A 256 19.40 15.59 1.81
CA ALA A 256 18.76 14.34 2.23
C ALA A 256 19.38 13.13 1.54
N ARG A 257 19.69 13.24 0.24
CA ARG A 257 20.35 12.18 -0.53
C ARG A 257 21.75 11.89 0.00
N GLU A 258 22.51 12.93 0.33
CA GLU A 258 23.85 12.77 0.88
C GLU A 258 23.81 12.11 2.27
N HIS A 259 22.99 12.62 3.19
CA HIS A 259 22.83 12.02 4.51
C HIS A 259 22.39 10.56 4.45
N LEU A 260 21.49 10.20 3.50
CA LEU A 260 21.07 8.81 3.31
C LEU A 260 22.24 7.93 2.87
N ARG A 261 23.06 8.38 1.90
CA ARG A 261 24.24 7.63 1.45
C ARG A 261 25.25 7.44 2.56
N GLU A 262 25.56 8.50 3.31
CA GLU A 262 26.45 8.41 4.47
C GLU A 262 25.92 7.43 5.52
N ALA A 263 24.61 7.44 5.77
CA ALA A 263 23.97 6.53 6.71
C ALA A 263 24.05 5.06 6.27
N ILE A 264 23.84 4.79 4.97
CA ILE A 264 23.98 3.45 4.38
C ILE A 264 25.44 2.98 4.46
N PHE A 265 26.39 3.85 4.14
CA PHE A 265 27.81 3.52 4.22
C PHE A 265 28.22 3.14 5.66
N LYS A 266 27.86 3.98 6.64
CA LYS A 266 28.09 3.70 8.08
C LYS A 266 27.43 2.40 8.53
N MET A 267 26.22 2.12 8.07
CA MET A 267 25.52 0.86 8.36
C MET A 267 26.32 -0.35 7.89
N TRP A 268 26.86 -0.32 6.67
CA TRP A 268 27.69 -1.41 6.16
C TRP A 268 29.03 -1.54 6.88
N GLU A 269 29.67 -0.43 7.25
CA GLU A 269 30.89 -0.46 8.08
C GLU A 269 30.63 -1.12 9.44
N MET A 270 29.54 -0.73 10.12
CA MET A 270 29.15 -1.32 11.40
C MET A 270 28.78 -2.80 11.27
N GLU A 271 28.11 -3.18 10.19
CA GLU A 271 27.78 -4.58 9.92
C GLU A 271 29.04 -5.43 9.68
N ALA A 272 30.00 -4.92 8.90
CA ALA A 272 31.29 -5.58 8.66
C ALA A 272 32.11 -5.72 9.94
N ALA A 273 32.20 -4.66 10.74
CA ALA A 273 32.89 -4.66 12.03
C ALA A 273 32.27 -5.66 13.02
N ALA A 274 30.94 -5.72 13.10
CA ALA A 274 30.24 -6.68 13.94
C ALA A 274 30.49 -8.14 13.51
N LYS A 275 30.56 -8.41 12.19
CA LYS A 275 30.89 -9.73 11.67
C LYS A 275 32.33 -10.15 12.02
N ALA A 276 33.29 -9.22 11.91
CA ALA A 276 34.69 -9.47 12.28
C ALA A 276 34.85 -9.74 13.78
N ALA A 277 34.16 -8.99 14.65
CA ALA A 277 34.19 -9.21 16.09
C ALA A 277 33.61 -10.58 16.49
N THR A 278 32.62 -11.09 15.76
CA THR A 278 32.08 -12.44 16.00
C THR A 278 32.98 -13.57 15.50
N SER A 279 33.87 -13.33 14.54
CA SER A 279 34.82 -14.34 14.07
C SER A 279 36.06 -14.45 14.97
N ASP A 280 36.52 -13.34 15.56
CA ASP A 280 37.70 -13.34 16.47
C ASP A 280 37.40 -13.93 17.87
N GLY A 281 36.12 -14.17 18.20
CA GLY A 281 35.70 -14.80 19.45
C GLY A 281 35.65 -16.34 19.43
N MET A 282 35.85 -16.97 18.26
CA MET A 282 36.07 -18.41 18.13
C MET A 282 37.58 -18.69 18.11
N ASN A 283 38.25 -18.44 19.24
CA ASN A 283 39.51 -19.13 19.50
C ASN A 283 39.18 -20.62 19.65
N GLU A 284 39.70 -21.43 18.73
CA GLU A 284 39.73 -22.88 18.88
C GLU A 284 40.38 -23.23 20.23
N GLU A 285 39.57 -23.60 21.21
CA GLU A 285 40.05 -24.45 22.30
C GLU A 285 40.30 -25.84 21.69
N VAL A 286 41.52 -26.03 21.20
CA VAL A 286 42.08 -27.35 20.88
C VAL A 286 42.19 -28.09 22.22
N PHE A 287 41.22 -28.96 22.49
CA PHE A 287 41.33 -29.91 23.60
C PHE A 287 42.39 -30.95 23.23
N ASP A 288 43.54 -30.86 23.86
CA ASP A 288 44.66 -31.79 23.70
C ASP A 288 44.29 -33.14 24.33
N ASN A 289 43.79 -34.06 23.52
CA ASN A 289 43.49 -35.44 23.93
C ASN A 289 44.70 -36.34 23.67
N SER A 290 45.68 -36.28 24.56
CA SER A 290 46.77 -37.25 24.62
C SER A 290 46.79 -38.02 25.94
N ILE A 291 45.84 -38.93 26.17
CA ILE A 291 46.03 -40.05 27.11
C ILE A 291 45.40 -41.35 26.56
N GLY A 292 46.27 -42.29 26.19
CA GLY A 292 46.10 -43.74 26.40
C GLY A 292 45.11 -44.52 25.52
N ILE A 293 45.61 -45.14 24.46
CA ILE A 293 44.97 -46.31 23.84
C ILE A 293 45.34 -47.54 24.67
N GLU A 294 44.36 -48.28 25.19
CA GLU A 294 44.40 -49.75 25.21
C GLU A 294 42.99 -50.39 25.34
N THR A 295 42.60 -51.05 24.24
CA THR A 295 41.76 -52.26 24.06
C THR A 295 40.58 -52.57 24.99
N SER A 296 39.37 -52.74 24.41
CA SER A 296 38.70 -54.07 24.33
C SER A 296 37.35 -54.06 23.60
N THR A 297 37.25 -54.96 22.61
CA THR A 297 36.12 -55.82 22.20
C THR A 297 34.73 -55.26 21.83
N ILE A 298 34.37 -55.51 20.56
CA ILE A 298 33.06 -55.40 19.91
C ILE A 298 32.05 -56.40 20.48
N PRO A 299 30.78 -56.01 20.72
CA PRO A 299 29.66 -56.94 20.70
C PRO A 299 28.72 -56.70 19.50
N LYS A 300 28.51 -57.76 18.73
CA LYS A 300 27.41 -57.94 17.77
C LYS A 300 26.07 -57.86 18.50
N VAL A 301 25.10 -57.11 17.96
CA VAL A 301 23.70 -57.17 18.40
C VAL A 301 22.85 -57.90 17.36
N ILE A 302 22.14 -58.90 17.86
CA ILE A 302 21.26 -59.84 17.16
C ILE A 302 19.85 -59.26 17.07
N LEU A 303 19.19 -59.48 15.91
CA LEU A 303 17.78 -59.19 15.64
C LEU A 303 16.83 -60.12 16.40
N LYS A 304 15.69 -59.59 16.86
CA LYS A 304 14.49 -60.40 17.12
C LYS A 304 13.21 -59.65 16.75
N GLU A 305 12.37 -60.35 16.00
CA GLU A 305 11.13 -59.92 15.32
C GLU A 305 9.86 -59.85 16.20
N ASN A 306 8.91 -59.03 15.71
CA ASN A 306 7.43 -59.09 15.72
C ASN A 306 6.60 -58.85 17.00
N SER A 307 5.75 -57.79 17.00
CA SER A 307 4.31 -57.90 16.60
C SER A 307 3.46 -56.59 16.70
N SER A 308 2.74 -56.32 15.59
CA SER A 308 1.41 -55.69 15.34
C SER A 308 0.99 -54.24 15.71
N CYS A 309 0.88 -53.41 14.65
CA CYS A 309 -0.28 -52.61 14.10
C CYS A 309 -1.13 -51.63 14.98
N PRO A 310 -1.85 -50.61 14.41
CA PRO A 310 -2.09 -50.28 12.99
C PRO A 310 -1.88 -48.81 12.55
N THR A 311 -1.71 -48.64 11.24
CA THR A 311 -1.64 -47.38 10.45
C THR A 311 -3.01 -46.81 10.06
N TYR A 312 -3.18 -45.50 10.19
CA TYR A 312 -4.13 -44.66 9.43
C TYR A 312 -3.31 -43.56 8.72
N SER A 313 -3.04 -43.72 7.42
CA SER A 313 -3.75 -43.09 6.28
C SER A 313 -3.31 -41.64 6.01
N SER A 314 -2.26 -41.51 5.17
CA SER A 314 -1.83 -40.28 4.52
C SER A 314 -2.74 -39.98 3.31
N ASN A 315 -3.79 -39.20 3.50
CA ASN A 315 -4.58 -38.64 2.40
C ASN A 315 -5.09 -37.26 2.83
N ASP A 316 -4.30 -36.21 2.60
CA ASP A 316 -4.83 -34.83 2.67
C ASP A 316 -4.11 -33.83 1.75
N GLN A 317 -3.47 -34.33 0.68
CA GLN A 317 -2.97 -33.48 -0.40
C GLN A 317 -3.36 -34.05 -1.77
N ARG A 318 -4.56 -33.72 -2.25
CA ARG A 318 -4.86 -33.75 -3.69
C ARG A 318 -5.75 -32.58 -4.12
N VAL A 319 -5.21 -31.79 -5.03
CA VAL A 319 -5.91 -30.79 -5.85
C VAL A 319 -6.72 -31.53 -6.93
N PRO A 320 -7.98 -31.16 -7.26
CA PRO A 320 -8.71 -31.85 -8.32
C PRO A 320 -8.23 -31.42 -9.70
N SER A 321 -7.76 -32.37 -10.51
CA SER A 321 -7.53 -32.23 -11.95
C SER A 321 -8.74 -32.75 -12.73
N PHE A 322 -9.13 -32.03 -13.78
CA PHE A 322 -10.18 -32.43 -14.70
C PHE A 322 -9.67 -33.53 -15.63
N GLN A 323 -10.39 -34.66 -15.71
CA GLN A 323 -10.22 -35.63 -16.79
C GLN A 323 -11.52 -35.78 -17.58
N ASN A 324 -11.37 -35.58 -18.89
CA ASN A 324 -12.33 -35.96 -19.93
C ASN A 324 -12.59 -37.46 -19.89
N GLY A 325 -13.86 -37.85 -19.95
CA GLY A 325 -14.28 -39.21 -20.25
C GLY A 325 -15.43 -39.17 -21.23
N ASN A 326 -15.18 -39.59 -22.46
CA ASN A 326 -16.20 -39.76 -23.48
C ASN A 326 -16.49 -41.25 -23.67
N ASN A 327 -17.75 -41.54 -24.00
CA ASN A 327 -18.39 -42.79 -24.47
C ASN A 327 -18.84 -43.87 -23.46
N GLY A 328 -20.16 -44.11 -23.52
CA GLY A 328 -20.82 -45.32 -23.01
C GLY A 328 -22.35 -45.21 -22.99
N SER A 329 -23.00 -45.34 -24.15
CA SER A 329 -24.46 -45.46 -24.36
C SER A 329 -25.10 -46.59 -23.53
N LEU A 330 -26.37 -46.42 -23.09
CA LEU A 330 -27.49 -47.38 -23.30
C LEU A 330 -28.84 -46.88 -22.70
N HIS A 331 -29.77 -46.54 -23.61
CA HIS A 331 -31.21 -46.83 -23.65
C HIS A 331 -32.27 -46.39 -22.59
N ARG A 332 -33.16 -45.49 -23.09
CA ARG A 332 -34.63 -45.67 -23.29
C ARG A 332 -35.60 -45.24 -22.16
N LYS A 333 -36.31 -44.12 -22.34
CA LYS A 333 -37.76 -44.06 -22.75
C LYS A 333 -38.28 -42.62 -22.76
N ARG A 334 -39.04 -42.32 -23.82
CA ARG A 334 -39.74 -41.08 -24.15
C ARG A 334 -41.16 -41.11 -23.57
N ALA A 335 -41.69 -39.95 -23.16
CA ALA A 335 -43.13 -39.68 -23.10
C ALA A 335 -43.43 -38.31 -23.76
N LYS A 336 -44.54 -38.26 -24.52
CA LYS A 336 -45.07 -37.15 -25.33
C LYS A 336 -46.22 -36.42 -24.60
N CYS A 337 -46.41 -35.14 -24.92
CA CYS A 337 -47.67 -34.44 -25.27
C CYS A 337 -47.24 -33.31 -26.23
N VAL A 338 -47.60 -33.21 -27.52
CA VAL A 338 -48.91 -32.99 -28.20
C VAL A 338 -49.63 -31.74 -27.67
N GLU A 339 -50.18 -30.80 -28.44
CA GLU A 339 -50.01 -30.16 -29.77
C GLU A 339 -51.24 -29.21 -29.87
N GLU A 340 -51.13 -28.00 -30.44
CA GLU A 340 -52.19 -27.26 -31.15
C GLU A 340 -51.56 -25.97 -31.75
N GLU A 341 -51.22 -25.96 -33.05
CA GLU A 341 -51.94 -25.39 -34.23
C GLU A 341 -51.85 -23.84 -34.35
N ARG A 342 -51.02 -23.26 -35.25
CA ARG A 342 -51.11 -22.98 -36.73
C ARG A 342 -51.70 -21.58 -37.07
N LEU A 343 -50.87 -20.58 -37.49
CA LEU A 343 -50.56 -20.08 -38.87
C LEU A 343 -51.62 -19.09 -39.48
N PRO A 344 -51.34 -18.28 -40.55
CA PRO A 344 -50.17 -17.43 -40.88
C PRO A 344 -50.47 -16.09 -41.65
N ALA A 345 -49.38 -15.38 -42.03
CA ALA A 345 -49.12 -14.59 -43.25
C ALA A 345 -49.66 -13.14 -43.42
N ASP A 346 -48.75 -12.18 -43.69
CA ASP A 346 -48.66 -11.52 -45.00
C ASP A 346 -47.35 -10.71 -45.21
N LYS A 347 -46.81 -10.79 -46.43
CA LYS A 347 -45.81 -9.89 -47.03
C LYS A 347 -46.50 -9.14 -48.19
N PRO A 348 -45.90 -8.06 -48.73
CA PRO A 348 -45.36 -8.25 -50.09
C PRO A 348 -43.99 -7.59 -50.39
N ASN A 349 -43.42 -8.09 -51.48
CA ASN A 349 -42.13 -7.82 -52.16
C ASN A 349 -42.02 -6.45 -52.86
N ASN A 350 -40.78 -5.98 -53.09
CA ASN A 350 -40.09 -5.89 -54.41
C ASN A 350 -38.73 -5.14 -54.25
N HIS A 351 -37.56 -5.77 -54.55
CA HIS A 351 -36.78 -5.73 -55.81
C HIS A 351 -36.32 -4.30 -56.22
N ASN A 352 -35.05 -3.97 -56.50
CA ASN A 352 -34.04 -4.64 -57.34
C ASN A 352 -32.64 -3.95 -57.25
N LYS A 353 -31.55 -4.74 -57.45
CA LYS A 353 -30.30 -4.52 -58.26
C LYS A 353 -29.53 -3.16 -58.23
N GLN A 354 -28.22 -3.00 -58.42
CA GLN A 354 -27.06 -3.82 -58.83
C GLN A 354 -25.74 -3.04 -58.56
N ALA A 355 -24.61 -3.74 -58.72
CA ALA A 355 -23.18 -3.41 -58.58
C ALA A 355 -22.58 -2.11 -59.22
N GLY A 356 -21.38 -1.73 -58.73
CA GLY A 356 -20.24 -1.41 -59.60
C GLY A 356 -19.51 -0.05 -59.44
N THR A 357 -18.34 -0.07 -58.78
CA THR A 357 -17.06 0.64 -59.06
C THR A 357 -17.01 2.06 -59.67
N SER A 358 -16.32 3.00 -59.00
CA SER A 358 -15.04 3.62 -59.44
C SER A 358 -14.69 4.93 -58.71
N ARG A 359 -13.39 5.25 -58.69
CA ARG A 359 -12.69 6.38 -58.05
C ARG A 359 -13.02 7.75 -58.67
N GLY A 360 -12.82 8.81 -57.89
CA GLY A 360 -12.57 10.18 -58.36
C GLY A 360 -12.49 11.18 -57.20
N GLU A 361 -11.30 11.76 -57.00
CA GLU A 361 -11.03 12.91 -56.13
C GLU A 361 -11.71 14.18 -56.67
N GLU A 362 -12.12 15.10 -55.79
CA GLU A 362 -11.64 16.51 -55.73
C GLU A 362 -12.59 17.40 -54.91
N ASP A 363 -11.96 18.33 -54.22
CA ASP A 363 -12.48 19.32 -53.29
C ASP A 363 -13.50 20.29 -53.91
N LEU A 364 -14.38 20.86 -53.06
CA LEU A 364 -14.47 22.30 -52.79
C LEU A 364 -15.62 22.67 -51.83
N CYS A 365 -15.27 23.54 -50.89
CA CYS A 365 -16.03 24.33 -49.92
C CYS A 365 -17.50 24.70 -50.29
N SER A 366 -18.42 24.73 -49.31
CA SER A 366 -18.68 25.90 -48.43
C SER A 366 -20.05 25.86 -47.73
N THR A 367 -20.04 26.39 -46.49
CA THR A 367 -21.11 27.08 -45.75
C THR A 367 -22.43 26.38 -45.41
N ALA A 368 -22.65 26.13 -44.11
CA ALA A 368 -23.80 26.67 -43.36
C ALA A 368 -23.67 26.41 -41.83
N GLU A 369 -23.56 27.51 -41.08
CA GLU A 369 -24.34 27.86 -39.88
C GLU A 369 -24.53 26.90 -38.68
N SER A 370 -23.99 27.39 -37.55
CA SER A 370 -24.69 27.65 -36.28
C SER A 370 -24.61 26.67 -35.10
N SER A 371 -24.08 27.23 -34.00
CA SER A 371 -24.55 27.14 -32.60
C SER A 371 -24.95 25.79 -31.99
N ALA A 372 -24.20 25.34 -30.97
CA ALA A 372 -24.78 24.58 -29.86
C ALA A 372 -23.96 24.71 -28.57
N SER A 373 -24.62 25.29 -27.56
CA SER A 373 -24.21 25.45 -26.18
C SER A 373 -23.87 24.12 -25.51
N LYS A 374 -22.65 23.98 -24.97
CA LYS A 374 -22.28 22.86 -24.08
C LYS A 374 -22.75 23.15 -22.66
N ARG A 375 -23.74 22.39 -22.19
CA ARG A 375 -24.13 22.30 -20.77
C ARG A 375 -23.01 21.59 -19.99
N GLN A 376 -22.48 22.25 -18.98
CA GLN A 376 -21.66 21.67 -17.91
C GLN A 376 -22.59 21.01 -16.89
N SER A 377 -22.37 19.73 -16.59
CA SER A 377 -22.98 19.03 -15.47
C SER A 377 -21.98 19.00 -14.31
N ILE A 378 -22.14 19.91 -13.35
CA ILE A 378 -21.40 19.92 -12.09
C ILE A 378 -22.19 19.05 -11.10
N SER A 379 -21.64 17.89 -10.74
CA SER A 379 -22.09 17.12 -9.58
C SER A 379 -21.44 17.72 -8.32
N ARG A 380 -22.23 18.48 -7.55
CA ARG A 380 -21.85 18.98 -6.22
C ARG A 380 -22.27 17.95 -5.18
N MET A 381 -21.31 17.28 -4.54
CA MET A 381 -21.51 16.74 -3.20
C MET A 381 -20.71 17.60 -2.23
N SER A 382 -21.42 18.47 -1.50
CA SER A 382 -20.87 19.29 -0.42
C SER A 382 -20.97 18.51 0.89
N PHE A 383 -19.82 18.17 1.49
CA PHE A 383 -19.75 17.74 2.88
C PHE A 383 -19.74 18.99 3.78
N SER A 384 -20.74 19.10 4.67
CA SER A 384 -20.81 20.14 5.69
C SER A 384 -20.35 19.60 7.04
N VAL A 385 -19.31 20.21 7.62
CA VAL A 385 -18.89 19.99 9.01
C VAL A 385 -19.92 20.64 9.94
N PRO A 386 -20.45 19.94 10.97
CA PRO A 386 -21.38 20.55 11.91
C PRO A 386 -20.70 21.68 12.69
N ARG A 387 -21.31 22.86 12.69
CA ARG A 387 -20.96 23.93 13.63
C ARG A 387 -21.47 23.56 15.03
N SER A 388 -20.60 23.76 16.01
CA SER A 388 -20.79 23.62 17.45
C SER A 388 -22.20 23.90 17.96
N CYS A 389 -22.78 22.94 18.68
CA CYS A 389 -23.93 23.18 19.56
C CYS A 389 -23.46 23.88 20.84
N SER A 390 -23.96 25.08 21.06
CA SER A 390 -23.94 25.79 22.34
C SER A 390 -24.97 25.18 23.29
N LEU A 391 -24.54 24.79 24.49
CA LEU A 391 -25.41 24.56 25.65
C LEU A 391 -24.67 24.96 26.94
N SER A 392 -25.23 25.96 27.59
CA SER A 392 -24.99 26.38 28.97
C SER A 392 -25.59 25.34 29.93
N ASP A 393 -24.86 24.88 30.95
CA ASP A 393 -25.05 25.25 32.37
C ASP A 393 -24.07 24.46 33.28
N GLY A 394 -23.69 25.06 34.41
CA GLY A 394 -22.44 24.77 35.12
C GLY A 394 -22.41 23.68 36.21
N ARG A 395 -21.20 23.14 36.46
CA ARG A 395 -20.42 23.14 37.74
C ARG A 395 -19.17 22.24 37.62
N PRO A 396 -18.10 22.44 38.44
CA PRO A 396 -16.75 22.00 38.10
C PRO A 396 -16.40 20.60 38.64
N MET A 397 -15.67 19.81 37.86
CA MET A 397 -14.98 18.59 38.32
C MET A 397 -13.51 18.61 37.90
N GLN A 398 -12.67 18.88 38.89
CA GLN A 398 -11.39 18.23 39.23
C GLN A 398 -10.38 17.96 38.09
N GLU A 399 -9.33 18.79 38.06
CA GLU A 399 -8.05 18.46 37.42
C GLU A 399 -7.42 17.26 38.12
N CYS A 400 -7.25 16.15 37.38
CA CYS A 400 -6.26 15.13 37.67
C CYS A 400 -5.90 14.45 36.34
N GLU A 401 -4.64 14.01 36.21
CA GLU A 401 -4.06 13.29 35.05
C GLU A 401 -3.43 14.14 33.92
N LEU A 402 -2.53 15.07 34.27
CA LEU A 402 -1.48 15.56 33.36
C LEU A 402 -0.06 15.45 33.96
N SER A 403 0.07 15.13 35.25
CA SER A 403 1.34 14.95 35.96
C SER A 403 1.99 13.58 35.69
N ASP A 404 1.19 12.53 35.60
CA ASP A 404 1.70 11.15 35.60
C ASP A 404 2.37 10.78 34.27
N MET A 405 1.94 11.42 33.17
CA MET A 405 2.65 11.31 31.89
C MET A 405 4.00 12.03 31.89
N LYS A 406 4.23 13.09 32.66
CA LYS A 406 5.57 13.72 32.68
C LYS A 406 6.58 12.88 33.46
N GLN A 407 6.17 12.26 34.56
CA GLN A 407 7.07 11.43 35.38
C GLN A 407 7.49 10.14 34.66
N SER A 408 6.54 9.44 34.02
CA SER A 408 6.84 8.18 33.30
C SER A 408 7.83 8.35 32.14
N TRP A 409 7.84 9.52 31.49
CA TRP A 409 8.77 9.81 30.39
C TRP A 409 10.16 10.23 30.89
N GLN A 410 10.25 10.93 32.02
CA GLN A 410 11.52 11.35 32.60
C GLN A 410 12.29 10.14 33.20
N GLU A 411 11.58 9.24 33.89
CA GLU A 411 12.19 8.05 34.50
C GLU A 411 12.77 7.07 33.46
N LYS A 412 12.16 6.98 32.26
CA LYS A 412 12.71 6.16 31.17
C LYS A 412 13.97 6.75 30.54
N ILE A 413 14.08 8.07 30.51
CA ILE A 413 15.27 8.77 29.98
C ILE A 413 16.44 8.64 30.96
N ASP A 414 16.19 8.72 32.26
CA ASP A 414 17.22 8.58 33.29
C ASP A 414 17.76 7.13 33.39
N LEU A 415 16.93 6.13 33.09
CA LEU A 415 17.36 4.72 33.03
C LEU A 415 18.28 4.42 31.84
N GLU A 416 18.04 5.04 30.68
CA GLU A 416 18.88 4.88 29.48
C GLU A 416 20.20 5.67 29.58
N GLN A 417 20.21 6.81 30.29
CA GLN A 417 21.44 7.58 30.51
C GLN A 417 22.36 7.00 31.59
N THR A 418 21.83 6.30 32.59
CA THR A 418 22.65 5.65 33.63
C THR A 418 23.28 4.35 33.14
N SER A 419 22.63 3.63 32.22
CA SER A 419 23.19 2.42 31.58
C SER A 419 24.41 2.70 30.68
N SER A 420 24.59 3.94 30.20
CA SER A 420 25.71 4.31 29.31
C SER A 420 26.94 4.87 30.04
N LYS A 421 26.88 5.04 31.37
CA LYS A 421 27.99 5.59 32.18
C LYS A 421 28.72 4.57 33.05
N ASN A 422 28.25 3.33 33.16
CA ASN A 422 28.89 2.28 33.98
C ASN A 422 29.52 1.17 33.13
N GLY A 423 30.29 1.56 32.12
CA GLY A 423 31.10 0.66 31.31
C GLY A 423 32.46 1.28 31.01
N ASN A 424 33.32 1.33 32.04
CA ASN A 424 34.76 1.52 31.94
C ASN A 424 35.44 0.67 33.01
#